data_AF-A0A7C3NQX1-F1
#
_entry.id   AF-A0A7C3NQX1-F1
#
_cell.length_a   1.000
_cell.length_b   1.000
_cell.length_c   1.000
_cell.angle_alpha   90.00
_cell.angle_beta   90.00
_cell.angle_gamma   90.00
#
_symmetry.space_group_name_H-M   'P 1'
#
loop_
_entity.id
_entity.type
_entity.pdbx_description
1 polymer ?
#
loop_
_entity_poly.entity_id
_entity_poly.type
_entity_poly.pdbx_seq_one_letter_code
_entity_poly.pdbx_strand_id
1 'polypeptide(L)'
;MNDLAHVALLIVGASFLLTAAIGVVRMPDLFIRMQTSTKAATLGISCILLAVALYMNDIGVTVRALLTIAFFFLTAPVAAHMIARAAYFVRVPLWKETIVDELSGHYDRRTHALRAELSEDRPPKDFQSSTNRQADR
;
A
#
# COMPACT_ATOMS: atom_id res chain seq x y z
N MET A 1 4.65 -18.12 33.12
CA MET A 1 5.74 -18.14 32.10
C MET A 1 5.27 -17.58 30.76
N ASN A 2 4.03 -17.85 30.33
CA ASN A 2 3.44 -17.23 29.13
C ASN A 2 3.11 -15.74 29.33
N ASP A 3 3.28 -15.24 30.56
CA ASP A 3 2.94 -13.87 30.94
C ASP A 3 3.83 -12.83 30.26
N LEU A 4 5.13 -13.11 30.23
CA LEU A 4 6.09 -12.24 29.57
C LEU A 4 5.93 -12.28 28.04
N ALA A 5 5.57 -13.44 27.49
CA ALA A 5 5.44 -13.62 26.04
C ALA A 5 4.29 -12.78 25.46
N HIS A 6 3.10 -12.84 26.04
CA HIS A 6 1.96 -12.07 25.51
C HIS A 6 2.15 -10.55 25.69
N VAL A 7 2.73 -10.12 26.81
CA VAL A 7 3.06 -8.70 27.04
C VAL A 7 4.09 -8.21 26.03
N ALA A 8 5.16 -8.97 25.78
CA ALA A 8 6.16 -8.63 24.77
C ALA A 8 5.53 -8.51 23.37
N LEU A 9 4.68 -9.46 22.98
CA LEU A 9 3.99 -9.42 21.69
C LEU A 9 3.04 -8.23 21.58
N LEU A 10 2.34 -7.84 22.65
CA LEU A 10 1.48 -6.66 22.66
C LEU A 10 2.28 -5.37 22.48
N ILE A 11 3.40 -5.22 23.20
CA ILE A 11 4.27 -4.04 23.09
C ILE A 11 4.85 -3.92 21.68
N VAL A 12 5.35 -5.03 21.14
CA VAL A 12 5.89 -5.08 19.77
C VAL A 12 4.80 -4.80 18.74
N GLY A 13 3.62 -5.42 18.89
CA GLY A 13 2.50 -5.18 17.98
C GLY A 13 2.02 -3.72 17.99
N ALA A 14 1.95 -3.10 19.18
CA ALA A 14 1.59 -1.70 19.34
C ALA A 14 2.63 -0.74 18.73
N SER A 15 3.92 -1.03 18.89
CA SER A 15 4.99 -0.21 18.28
C SER A 15 4.97 -0.30 16.75
N PHE A 16 4.63 -1.47 16.18
CA PHE A 16 4.41 -1.62 14.74
C PHE A 16 3.18 -0.84 14.25
N LEU A 17 2.07 -0.85 14.99
CA LEU A 17 0.89 -0.03 14.66
C LEU A 17 1.19 1.46 14.73
N LEU A 18 1.95 1.90 15.73
CA LEU A 18 2.44 3.28 15.83
C LEU A 18 3.30 3.65 14.62
N THR A 19 4.23 2.77 14.24
CA THR A 19 5.08 2.94 13.04
C THR A 19 4.23 3.00 11.77
N ALA A 20 3.17 2.19 11.68
CA ALA A 20 2.23 2.22 10.56
C ALA A 20 1.52 3.57 10.44
N ALA A 21 1.04 4.12 11.57
CA ALA A 21 0.42 5.44 11.61
C ALA A 21 1.39 6.56 11.22
N ILE A 22 2.61 6.52 11.76
CA ILE A 22 3.67 7.48 11.40
C ILE A 22 4.03 7.36 9.91
N GLY A 23 4.11 6.14 9.38
CA GLY A 23 4.38 5.88 7.96
C GLY A 23 3.34 6.50 7.03
N VAL A 24 2.07 6.53 7.41
CA VAL A 24 1.01 7.19 6.63
C VAL A 24 1.19 8.70 6.59
N VAL A 25 1.58 9.32 7.71
CA VAL A 25 1.72 10.77 7.83
C VAL A 25 3.02 11.28 7.19
N ARG A 26 4.12 10.54 7.34
CA ARG A 26 5.47 11.01 6.97
C ARG A 26 5.81 10.80 5.50
N MET A 27 5.27 9.78 4.85
CA MET A 27 5.69 9.40 3.50
C MET A 27 5.17 10.40 2.43
N PRO A 28 5.95 10.70 1.38
CA PRO A 28 5.64 11.77 0.43
C PRO A 28 4.61 11.41 -0.65
N ASP A 29 4.44 10.12 -0.96
CA ASP A 29 3.57 9.62 -2.04
C ASP A 29 2.63 8.51 -1.53
N LEU A 30 1.43 8.41 -2.12
CA LEU A 30 0.40 7.42 -1.81
C LEU A 30 0.92 5.98 -1.94
N PHE A 31 1.66 5.65 -3.00
CA PHE A 31 2.16 4.29 -3.21
C PHE A 31 3.14 3.87 -2.09
N ILE A 32 3.96 4.81 -1.66
CA ILE A 32 4.97 4.62 -0.60
C ILE A 32 4.30 4.58 0.78
N ARG A 33 3.29 5.42 1.01
CA ARG A 33 2.42 5.37 2.20
C ARG A 33 1.76 4.01 2.33
N MET A 34 1.19 3.48 1.25
CA MET A 34 0.53 2.18 1.22
C MET A 34 1.50 1.07 1.61
N GLN A 35 2.65 0.94 0.94
CA GLN A 35 3.58 -0.15 1.23
C GLN A 35 4.13 -0.09 2.66
N THR A 36 4.46 1.11 3.15
CA THR A 36 4.98 1.32 4.50
C THR A 36 3.92 0.96 5.55
N SER A 37 2.70 1.48 5.38
CA SER A 37 1.59 1.24 6.29
C SER A 37 1.15 -0.22 6.28
N THR A 38 1.00 -0.83 5.09
CA THR A 38 0.56 -2.22 4.97
C THR A 38 1.54 -3.19 5.63
N LYS A 39 2.86 -3.06 5.41
CA LYS A 39 3.88 -3.94 6.02
C LYS A 39 3.90 -3.80 7.55
N ALA A 40 3.83 -2.58 8.06
CA ALA A 40 3.83 -2.34 9.50
C ALA A 40 2.50 -2.79 10.15
N ALA A 41 1.36 -2.58 9.48
CA ALA A 41 0.05 -2.96 9.98
C ALA A 41 -0.17 -4.48 10.00
N THR A 42 0.24 -5.23 8.96
CA THR A 42 0.14 -6.70 8.97
C THR A 42 0.93 -7.31 10.11
N LEU A 43 2.17 -6.86 10.33
CA LEU A 43 2.98 -7.32 11.46
C LEU A 43 2.35 -6.92 12.81
N GLY A 44 1.92 -5.67 12.96
CA GLY A 44 1.30 -5.20 14.21
C GLY A 44 0.03 -5.96 14.59
N ILE A 45 -0.91 -6.11 13.66
CA ILE A 45 -2.17 -6.82 13.87
C ILE A 45 -1.91 -8.31 14.16
N SER A 46 -1.00 -8.94 13.39
CA SER A 46 -0.67 -10.36 13.61
C SER A 46 -0.06 -10.61 14.99
N CYS A 47 0.85 -9.76 15.46
CA CYS A 47 1.44 -9.86 16.80
C CYS A 47 0.38 -9.71 17.91
N ILE A 48 -0.52 -8.73 17.78
CA ILE A 48 -1.58 -8.50 18.78
C ILE A 48 -2.56 -9.67 18.84
N LEU A 49 -3.02 -10.16 17.67
CA LEU A 49 -3.93 -11.30 17.62
C LEU A 49 -3.30 -12.57 18.16
N LEU A 50 -2.00 -12.78 17.91
CA LEU A 50 -1.27 -13.92 18.47
C LEU A 50 -1.13 -13.78 20.01
N ALA A 51 -0.90 -12.58 20.53
CA ALA A 51 -0.86 -12.33 21.97
C ALA A 51 -2.21 -12.66 22.64
N VAL A 52 -3.32 -12.26 22.03
CA VAL A 52 -4.68 -12.56 22.51
C VAL A 52 -4.95 -14.07 22.51
N ALA A 53 -4.53 -14.78 21.46
CA ALA A 53 -4.66 -16.24 21.39
C ALA A 53 -3.88 -16.94 22.52
N LEU A 54 -2.65 -16.48 22.79
CA LEU A 54 -1.81 -17.02 23.87
C LEU A 54 -2.36 -16.72 25.28
N TYR A 55 -2.97 -15.53 25.46
CA TYR A 55 -3.52 -15.11 26.75
C TYR A 55 -4.79 -15.86 27.13
N MET A 56 -5.76 -15.98 26.21
CA MET A 56 -7.04 -16.63 26.52
C MET A 56 -6.93 -18.15 26.61
N ASN A 57 -5.96 -18.78 25.91
CA ASN A 57 -5.78 -20.24 25.87
C ASN A 57 -7.07 -21.02 25.52
N ASP A 58 -8.02 -20.36 24.85
CA ASP A 58 -9.29 -20.92 24.42
C ASP A 58 -9.23 -21.24 22.93
N ILE A 59 -9.69 -22.44 22.56
CA ILE A 59 -9.66 -22.92 21.17
C ILE A 59 -10.52 -22.04 20.26
N GLY A 60 -11.71 -21.62 20.73
CA GLY A 60 -12.60 -20.76 19.97
C GLY A 60 -12.01 -19.39 19.67
N VAL A 61 -11.32 -18.79 20.65
CA VAL A 61 -10.64 -17.50 20.48
C VAL A 61 -9.43 -17.64 19.55
N THR A 62 -8.63 -18.70 19.74
CA THR A 62 -7.44 -18.96 18.92
C THR A 62 -7.78 -19.18 17.45
N VAL A 63 -8.83 -19.97 17.17
CA VAL A 63 -9.30 -20.21 15.80
C VAL A 63 -9.80 -18.91 15.16
N ARG A 64 -10.59 -18.10 15.88
CA ARG A 64 -11.05 -16.80 15.37
C ARG A 64 -9.89 -15.84 15.10
N ALA A 65 -8.89 -15.80 15.97
CA ALA A 65 -7.68 -14.99 15.79
C ALA A 65 -6.90 -15.42 14.54
N LEU A 66 -6.65 -16.73 14.36
CA LEU A 66 -5.97 -17.26 13.18
C LEU A 66 -6.75 -17.01 11.89
N LEU A 67 -8.08 -17.20 11.90
CA LEU A 67 -8.93 -16.87 10.76
C LEU A 67 -8.90 -15.38 10.44
N THR A 68 -8.87 -14.52 11.46
CA THR A 68 -8.77 -13.06 11.27
C THR A 68 -7.43 -12.69 10.62
N ILE A 69 -6.32 -13.29 11.07
CA ILE A 69 -5.00 -13.09 10.45
C ILE A 69 -5.05 -13.56 8.99
N ALA A 70 -5.48 -14.81 8.74
CA ALA A 70 -5.54 -15.35 7.38
C ALA A 70 -6.41 -14.49 6.45
N PHE A 71 -7.58 -14.05 6.92
CA PHE A 71 -8.48 -13.19 6.17
C PHE A 71 -7.85 -11.81 5.91
N PHE A 72 -7.17 -11.22 6.89
CA PHE A 72 -6.48 -9.95 6.73
C PHE A 72 -5.35 -10.03 5.69
N PHE A 73 -4.58 -11.13 5.69
CA PHE A 73 -3.55 -11.37 4.70
C PHE A 73 -4.09 -11.57 3.27
N LEU A 74 -5.33 -12.04 3.13
CA LEU A 74 -6.00 -12.13 1.83
C LEU A 74 -6.57 -10.77 1.39
N THR A 75 -7.21 -10.05 2.30
CA THR A 75 -7.91 -8.80 1.97
C THR A 75 -6.98 -7.60 1.83
N ALA A 76 -5.92 -7.50 2.63
CA ALA A 76 -5.01 -6.36 2.60
C ALA A 76 -4.30 -6.18 1.24
N PRO A 77 -3.77 -7.23 0.57
CA PRO A 77 -3.17 -7.10 -0.76
C PRO A 77 -4.18 -6.76 -1.85
N VAL A 78 -5.39 -7.33 -1.79
CA VAL A 78 -6.46 -7.03 -2.76
C VAL A 78 -6.90 -5.58 -2.64
N ALA A 79 -7.12 -5.09 -1.41
CA ALA A 79 -7.44 -3.70 -1.15
C ALA A 79 -6.31 -2.77 -1.63
N ALA A 80 -5.06 -3.10 -1.31
CA ALA A 80 -3.89 -2.36 -1.77
C ALA A 80 -3.84 -2.29 -3.31
N HIS A 81 -4.01 -3.41 -4.00
CA HIS A 81 -3.99 -3.43 -5.46
C HIS A 81 -5.10 -2.58 -6.09
N MET A 82 -6.32 -2.65 -5.53
CA MET A 82 -7.45 -1.84 -6.00
C MET A 82 -7.20 -0.33 -5.77
N ILE A 83 -6.65 0.05 -4.62
CA ILE A 83 -6.32 1.45 -4.32
C ILE A 83 -5.20 1.94 -5.25
N ALA A 84 -4.14 1.15 -5.46
CA ALA A 84 -3.06 1.51 -6.39
C ALA A 84 -3.58 1.73 -7.82
N ARG A 85 -4.41 0.81 -8.32
CA ARG A 85 -5.03 0.90 -9.64
C ARG A 85 -5.91 2.15 -9.77
N ALA A 86 -6.74 2.42 -8.76
CA ALA A 86 -7.58 3.62 -8.72
C ALA A 86 -6.75 4.92 -8.67
N ALA A 87 -5.73 4.97 -7.80
CA ALA A 87 -4.84 6.11 -7.67
C ALA A 87 -4.12 6.44 -8.98
N TYR A 88 -3.65 5.41 -9.68
CA TYR A 88 -3.03 5.57 -10.99
C TYR A 88 -4.02 6.14 -12.01
N PHE A 89 -5.25 5.61 -12.08
CA PHE A 89 -6.26 6.11 -13.02
C PHE A 89 -6.77 7.52 -12.71
N VAL A 90 -6.73 7.96 -11.46
CA VAL A 90 -7.11 9.32 -11.04
C VAL A 90 -5.94 10.31 -11.19
N ARG A 91 -4.76 9.85 -11.64
CA ARG A 91 -3.53 10.65 -11.81
C ARG A 91 -3.06 11.30 -10.51
N VAL A 92 -3.06 10.52 -9.42
CA VAL A 92 -2.38 10.93 -8.19
C VAL A 92 -0.89 11.19 -8.53
N PRO A 93 -0.32 12.34 -8.13
CA PRO A 93 1.06 12.66 -8.45
C PRO A 93 2.00 11.66 -7.80
N LEU A 94 2.87 11.04 -8.60
CA LEU A 94 3.94 10.17 -8.11
C LEU A 94 5.02 11.01 -7.41
N TRP A 95 5.85 10.37 -6.58
CA TRP A 95 7.01 11.02 -5.99
C TRP A 95 7.93 11.57 -7.09
N LYS A 96 8.39 12.82 -6.91
CA LYS A 96 9.33 13.53 -7.80
C LYS A 96 10.62 12.78 -8.13
N GLU A 97 11.06 11.89 -7.24
CA GLU A 97 12.27 11.05 -7.42
C GLU A 97 11.97 9.71 -8.11
N THR A 98 10.75 9.49 -8.60
CA THR A 98 10.40 8.29 -9.35
C THR A 98 11.08 8.32 -10.72
N ILE A 99 12.07 7.44 -10.93
CA ILE A 99 12.87 7.38 -12.17
C ILE A 99 12.16 6.58 -13.27
N VAL A 100 11.34 5.59 -12.91
CA VAL A 100 10.72 4.64 -13.85
C VAL A 100 9.20 4.60 -13.66
N ASP A 101 8.46 4.89 -14.73
CA ASP A 101 7.02 4.64 -14.86
C ASP A 101 6.76 4.02 -16.24
N GLU A 102 6.83 2.69 -16.31
CA GLU A 102 6.60 1.92 -17.55
C GLU A 102 5.14 2.02 -18.06
N LEU A 103 4.21 2.38 -17.18
CA LEU A 103 2.80 2.53 -17.56
C LEU A 103 2.51 3.92 -18.14
N SER A 104 3.39 4.89 -17.91
CA SER A 104 3.25 6.26 -18.42
C SER A 104 3.17 6.27 -19.96
N GLY A 105 2.09 6.84 -20.50
CA GLY A 105 1.89 6.93 -21.95
C GLY A 105 1.41 5.65 -22.64
N HIS A 106 1.41 4.49 -21.96
CA HIS A 106 0.97 3.20 -22.52
C HIS A 106 -0.50 2.86 -22.25
N TYR A 107 -1.18 3.65 -21.40
CA TYR A 107 -2.59 3.46 -21.08
C TYR A 107 -3.48 4.55 -21.71
N ASP A 108 -4.24 4.18 -22.74
CA ASP A 108 -5.25 5.07 -23.33
C ASP A 108 -6.58 4.97 -22.55
N ARG A 109 -6.92 6.06 -21.85
CA ARG A 109 -8.08 6.14 -20.95
C ARG A 109 -9.42 6.18 -21.69
N ARG A 110 -9.45 6.48 -23.00
CA ARG A 110 -10.69 6.52 -23.80
C ARG A 110 -11.04 5.15 -24.37
N THR A 111 -10.03 4.38 -24.74
CA THR A 111 -10.20 3.07 -25.39
C THR A 111 -9.94 1.90 -24.43
N HIS A 112 -9.41 2.16 -23.23
CA HIS A 112 -8.96 1.15 -22.25
C HIS A 112 -7.94 0.15 -22.82
N ALA A 113 -7.29 0.50 -23.94
CA ALA A 113 -6.28 -0.34 -24.56
C ALA A 113 -4.92 -0.12 -23.88
N LEU A 114 -4.27 -1.24 -23.49
CA LEU A 114 -2.89 -1.25 -23.02
C LEU A 114 -1.97 -1.41 -24.25
N ARG A 115 -1.14 -0.40 -24.52
CA ARG A 115 -0.33 -0.34 -25.75
C ARG A 115 0.96 -1.14 -25.55
N ALA A 116 1.02 -2.34 -26.12
CA ALA A 116 2.03 -3.36 -25.82
C ALA A 116 3.47 -2.98 -26.22
N GLU A 117 3.75 -2.42 -27.41
CA GLU A 117 5.07 -1.86 -27.76
C GLU A 117 5.14 -1.35 -29.24
N LEU A 118 6.12 -0.47 -29.50
CA LEU A 118 6.75 -0.12 -30.79
C LEU A 118 5.85 0.44 -31.92
N SER A 119 5.49 1.72 -31.80
CA SER A 119 5.36 2.55 -33.01
C SER A 119 6.19 3.80 -32.79
N GLU A 120 7.41 3.76 -33.31
CA GLU A 120 8.45 4.79 -33.35
C GLU A 120 8.04 6.06 -34.12
N ASP A 121 6.73 6.34 -34.27
CA ASP A 121 6.27 7.24 -35.32
C ASP A 121 5.10 8.16 -34.93
N ARG A 122 5.08 8.66 -33.69
CA ARG A 122 4.56 10.00 -33.37
C ARG A 122 4.71 10.37 -31.87
N PRO A 123 5.20 11.57 -31.54
CA PRO A 123 5.27 12.01 -30.16
C PRO A 123 3.86 12.26 -29.57
N PRO A 124 3.64 12.00 -28.26
CA PRO A 124 2.40 12.33 -27.58
C PRO A 124 2.24 13.86 -27.48
N LYS A 125 1.12 14.39 -27.99
CA LYS A 125 0.84 15.85 -28.02
C LYS A 125 0.53 16.47 -26.65
N ASP A 126 0.39 15.66 -25.60
CA ASP A 126 -0.34 16.10 -24.40
C ASP A 126 0.57 16.38 -23.19
N PHE A 127 1.89 16.19 -23.29
CA PHE A 127 2.84 16.54 -22.21
C PHE A 127 3.54 17.89 -22.42
N GLN A 128 3.67 18.36 -23.67
CA GLN A 128 4.31 19.66 -23.96
C GLN A 128 3.40 20.86 -23.65
N SER A 129 2.08 20.70 -23.54
CA SER A 129 1.14 21.81 -23.34
C SER A 129 1.12 22.39 -21.92
N SER A 130 1.60 21.65 -20.91
CA SER A 130 1.65 22.14 -19.52
C SER A 130 2.97 22.83 -19.17
N THR A 131 4.09 22.40 -19.76
CA THR A 131 5.40 23.05 -19.55
C THR A 131 5.50 24.39 -20.28
N ASN A 132 4.92 24.53 -21.48
CA ASN A 132 5.09 25.75 -22.27
C ASN A 132 4.23 26.94 -21.81
N ARG A 133 3.36 26.76 -20.81
CA ARG A 133 2.53 27.84 -20.25
C ARG A 133 3.18 28.56 -19.06
N GLN A 134 4.32 28.07 -18.59
CA GLN A 134 5.09 28.65 -17.48
C GLN A 134 6.36 29.39 -17.92
N ALA A 135 6.73 29.33 -19.21
CA ALA A 135 7.88 30.06 -19.75
C ALA A 135 7.51 31.42 -20.38
N ASP A 136 6.21 31.72 -20.51
CA ASP A 136 5.69 32.90 -21.24
C ASP A 136 4.89 33.86 -20.32
N ARG A 137 5.25 33.90 -19.03
CA ARG A 137 4.74 34.87 -18.04
C ARG A 137 5.86 35.39 -17.15
#